data_AF-A0A2V4NBZ6-F1
#
_entry.id   AF-A0A2V4NBZ6-F1
#
_cell.length_a   1.000
_cell.length_b   1.000
_cell.length_c   1.000
_cell.angle_alpha   90.00
_cell.angle_beta   90.00
_cell.angle_gamma   90.00
#
_symmetry.space_group_name_H-M   'P 1'
#
loop_
_entity.id
_entity.type
_entity.pdbx_description
1 polymer ?
#
loop_
_entity_poly.entity_id
_entity_poly.type
_entity_poly.pdbx_seq_one_letter_code
_entity_poly.pdbx_strand_id
1 'polypeptide(L)'
;MGDGGVILQIRDATGGTVVVSDDSWQCRVIHTAPFDKSCESERHPVAGQAPCGFDISEEPGGWDRPMFEASGWAQARVYTAAAVGPKFRYNDITWGDTARLIWGPDLEQSNTVLCRFTVG
;
A
#
# COMPACT_ATOMS: atom_id res chain seq x y z
N MET A 1 0.56 -13.48 2.50
CA MET A 1 1.27 -12.82 1.37
C MET A 1 0.70 -11.42 1.22
N GLY A 2 1.43 -10.48 0.63
CA GLY A 2 0.92 -9.13 0.34
C GLY A 2 0.94 -8.21 1.56
N ASP A 3 1.96 -7.34 1.62
CA ASP A 3 2.14 -6.38 2.72
C ASP A 3 2.09 -4.91 2.24
N GLY A 4 1.81 -4.70 0.94
CA GLY A 4 1.96 -3.42 0.26
C GLY A 4 0.78 -2.47 0.43
N GLY A 5 0.63 -1.89 1.62
CA GLY A 5 -0.28 -0.75 1.82
C GLY A 5 -0.23 -0.16 3.22
N VAL A 6 -1.13 0.79 3.48
CA VAL A 6 -1.03 1.68 4.64
C VAL A 6 -2.39 2.22 5.06
N ILE A 7 -2.51 2.58 6.34
CA ILE A 7 -3.42 3.63 6.80
C ILE A 7 -2.59 4.70 7.49
N LEU A 8 -2.85 5.96 7.18
CA LEU A 8 -2.08 7.10 7.66
C LEU A 8 -3.00 8.28 7.96
N GLN A 9 -2.64 9.04 8.99
CA GLN A 9 -3.16 10.38 9.23
C GLN A 9 -2.04 11.29 9.69
N ILE A 10 -2.04 12.53 9.22
CA ILE A 10 -1.12 13.59 9.68
C ILE A 10 -1.96 14.63 10.43
N ARG A 11 -1.48 15.04 11.60
CA ARG A 11 -2.09 16.10 12.41
C ARG A 11 -1.14 17.27 12.57
N ASP A 12 -1.69 18.47 12.64
CA ASP A 12 -0.93 19.67 12.95
C ASP A 12 -0.66 19.79 14.47
N ALA A 13 0.06 20.84 14.87
CA ALA A 13 0.40 21.11 16.26
C ALA A 13 -0.81 21.41 17.16
N THR A 14 -1.98 21.72 16.60
CA THR A 14 -3.24 21.94 17.31
C THR A 14 -4.05 20.64 17.47
N GLY A 15 -3.63 19.56 16.82
CA GLY A 15 -4.31 18.27 16.78
C GLY A 15 -5.33 18.13 15.65
N GLY A 16 -5.46 19.15 14.78
CA GLY A 16 -6.29 19.13 13.59
C GLY A 16 -5.75 18.15 12.55
N THR A 17 -6.64 17.42 11.86
CA THR A 17 -6.23 16.48 10.81
C THR A 17 -5.93 17.25 9.52
N VAL A 18 -4.71 17.10 8.99
CA VAL A 18 -4.22 17.76 7.78
C VAL A 18 -4.38 16.85 6.57
N VAL A 19 -4.05 15.57 6.72
CA VAL A 19 -4.19 14.57 5.67
C VAL A 19 -4.58 13.23 6.26
N VAL A 20 -5.29 12.43 5.48
CA VAL A 20 -5.51 11.01 5.73
C VAL A 20 -5.18 10.23 4.47
N SER A 21 -4.90 8.93 4.61
CA SER A 21 -4.92 8.01 3.48
C SER A 21 -6.35 7.76 3.02
N ASP A 22 -6.62 7.91 1.73
CA ASP A 22 -7.90 7.62 1.08
C ASP A 22 -7.70 7.27 -0.40
N ASP A 23 -8.80 7.06 -1.14
CA ASP A 23 -8.77 6.69 -2.56
C ASP A 23 -8.29 7.81 -3.51
N SER A 24 -7.99 9.01 -3.01
CA SER A 24 -7.40 10.10 -3.80
C SER A 24 -5.87 9.98 -3.96
N TRP A 25 -5.24 9.09 -3.19
CA TRP A 25 -3.81 8.84 -3.27
C TRP A 25 -3.46 8.09 -4.55
N GLN A 26 -2.35 8.46 -5.18
CA GLN A 26 -1.85 7.74 -6.36
C GLN A 26 -0.81 6.72 -5.93
N CYS A 27 -0.96 5.46 -6.33
CA CYS A 27 -0.11 4.37 -5.94
C CYS A 27 0.47 3.59 -7.13
N ARG A 28 1.71 3.13 -6.99
CA ARG A 28 2.42 2.26 -7.94
C ARG A 28 2.97 1.05 -7.21
N VAL A 29 2.64 -0.14 -7.71
CA VAL A 29 3.27 -1.38 -7.27
C VAL A 29 4.63 -1.51 -7.95
N ILE A 30 5.67 -1.76 -7.17
CA ILE A 30 7.02 -2.05 -7.68
C ILE A 30 7.49 -3.46 -7.32
N HIS A 31 6.70 -4.19 -6.55
CA HIS A 31 6.96 -5.59 -6.25
C HIS A 31 5.64 -6.35 -6.14
N THR A 32 5.42 -7.27 -7.08
CA THR A 32 4.26 -8.16 -7.11
C THR A 32 4.73 -9.59 -6.88
N ALA A 33 4.34 -10.22 -5.77
CA ALA A 33 4.62 -11.62 -5.51
C ALA A 33 3.65 -12.27 -4.52
N PRO A 34 3.42 -13.58 -4.62
CA PRO A 34 3.72 -14.41 -5.79
C PRO A 34 2.69 -14.15 -6.90
N PHE A 35 3.04 -14.40 -8.15
CA PHE A 35 2.08 -14.34 -9.26
C PHE A 35 0.98 -15.39 -9.14
N ASP A 36 1.30 -16.52 -8.53
CA ASP A 36 0.34 -17.59 -8.24
C ASP A 36 0.22 -17.76 -6.72
N LYS A 37 -1.00 -17.52 -6.23
CA LYS A 37 -1.34 -17.58 -4.80
C LYS A 37 -1.20 -18.99 -4.22
N SER A 38 -1.18 -20.04 -5.06
CA SER A 38 -0.90 -21.40 -4.60
C SER A 38 0.48 -21.56 -3.97
N CYS A 39 1.42 -20.65 -4.23
CA CYS A 39 2.72 -20.58 -3.55
C CYS A 39 2.60 -20.53 -2.02
N GLU A 40 1.51 -19.99 -1.45
CA GLU A 40 1.28 -20.01 0.00
C GLU A 40 1.19 -21.43 0.58
N SER A 41 0.74 -22.38 -0.23
CA SER A 41 0.59 -23.79 0.17
C SER A 41 1.84 -24.63 -0.11
N GLU A 42 2.88 -24.06 -0.72
CA GLU A 42 4.12 -24.79 -1.00
C GLU A 42 4.89 -25.09 0.28
N ARG A 43 5.37 -26.33 0.41
CA ARG A 43 6.13 -26.75 1.59
C ARG A 43 7.52 -26.11 1.65
N HIS A 44 8.10 -25.89 0.47
CA HIS A 44 9.44 -25.34 0.29
C HIS A 44 9.41 -24.29 -0.84
N PRO A 45 8.76 -23.14 -0.60
CA PRO A 45 8.63 -22.12 -1.62
C PRO A 45 10.01 -21.57 -1.97
N VAL A 46 10.30 -21.45 -3.27
CA VAL A 46 11.53 -20.84 -3.78
C VAL A 46 11.14 -19.63 -4.61
N ALA A 47 11.52 -18.44 -4.14
CA ALA A 47 11.22 -17.20 -4.85
C ALA A 47 11.79 -17.24 -6.27
N GLY A 48 10.96 -16.86 -7.26
CA GLY A 48 11.32 -16.85 -8.67
C GLY A 48 11.15 -18.19 -9.39
N GLN A 49 10.74 -19.26 -8.69
CA GLN A 49 10.36 -20.54 -9.30
C GLN A 49 8.85 -20.75 -9.20
N ALA A 50 8.24 -21.40 -10.18
CA ALA A 50 6.80 -21.68 -10.13
C ALA A 50 6.46 -22.55 -8.90
N PRO A 51 5.37 -22.25 -8.18
CA PRO A 51 4.39 -21.17 -8.40
C PRO A 51 4.79 -19.77 -7.85
N CYS A 52 5.89 -19.68 -7.11
CA CYS A 52 6.38 -18.49 -6.41
C CYS A 52 7.13 -17.45 -7.29
N GLY A 53 6.69 -17.25 -8.54
CA GLY A 53 7.21 -16.20 -9.42
C GLY A 53 6.87 -14.79 -8.92
N PHE A 54 7.67 -13.79 -9.30
CA PHE A 54 7.47 -12.40 -8.89
C PHE A 54 7.95 -11.41 -9.97
N ASP A 55 7.45 -10.17 -9.88
CA ASP A 55 7.99 -9.01 -10.60
C ASP A 55 8.52 -8.01 -9.60
N ILE A 56 9.69 -7.43 -9.88
CA ILE A 56 10.26 -6.34 -9.07
C ILE A 56 10.88 -5.29 -9.99
N SER A 57 10.59 -4.03 -9.72
CA SER A 57 11.15 -2.88 -10.41
C SER A 57 11.82 -1.93 -9.43
N GLU A 58 12.82 -1.18 -9.90
CA GLU A 58 13.40 -0.09 -9.11
C GLU A 58 12.38 1.01 -8.80
N GLU A 59 12.59 1.71 -7.69
CA GLU A 59 11.84 2.92 -7.38
C GLU A 59 12.12 4.00 -8.43
N PRO A 60 11.09 4.71 -8.95
CA PRO A 60 11.33 5.81 -9.87
C PRO A 60 12.17 6.91 -9.20
N GLY A 61 13.26 7.34 -9.86
CA GLY A 61 14.14 8.36 -9.29
C GLY A 61 13.39 9.63 -8.88
N GLY A 62 13.52 10.02 -7.61
CA GLY A 62 12.91 11.23 -7.05
C GLY A 62 11.41 11.15 -6.81
N TRP A 63 10.79 9.96 -6.80
CA TRP A 63 9.36 9.76 -6.53
C TRP A 63 8.88 10.36 -5.20
N ASP A 64 9.80 10.55 -4.25
CA ASP A 64 9.62 11.10 -2.90
C ASP A 64 9.78 12.63 -2.83
N ARG A 65 10.16 13.28 -3.93
CA ARG A 65 10.36 14.74 -4.00
C ARG A 65 9.05 15.48 -4.23
N PRO A 66 8.83 16.68 -3.70
CA PRO A 66 7.56 17.41 -3.85
C PRO A 66 7.11 17.67 -5.30
N MET A 67 8.05 17.81 -6.25
CA MET A 67 7.77 18.12 -7.66
C MET A 67 7.64 16.88 -8.57
N PHE A 68 7.60 15.67 -8.00
CA PHE A 68 7.40 14.47 -8.80
C PHE A 68 5.93 14.34 -9.24
N GLU A 69 5.74 14.16 -10.54
CA GLU A 69 4.42 13.97 -11.15
C GLU A 69 4.05 12.49 -11.17
N ALA A 70 3.13 12.09 -10.30
CA ALA A 70 2.58 10.74 -10.24
C ALA A 70 1.32 10.56 -11.07
N SER A 71 1.02 11.46 -12.02
CA SER A 71 -0.19 11.42 -12.87
C SER A 71 -0.37 10.11 -13.64
N GLY A 72 0.72 9.38 -13.93
CA GLY A 72 0.67 8.05 -14.55
C GLY A 72 0.47 6.87 -13.58
N TRP A 73 0.39 7.12 -12.27
CA TRP A 73 0.16 6.08 -11.27
C TRP A 73 -1.34 5.86 -11.09
N ALA A 74 -1.74 4.63 -10.76
CA ALA A 74 -3.14 4.30 -10.52
C ALA A 74 -3.62 4.95 -9.22
N GLN A 75 -4.93 5.19 -9.10
CA GLN A 75 -5.51 5.56 -7.81
C GLN A 75 -5.42 4.40 -6.83
N ALA A 76 -5.28 4.74 -5.55
CA ALA A 76 -5.23 3.82 -4.44
C ALA A 76 -6.50 2.96 -4.37
N ARG A 77 -6.33 1.71 -3.94
CA ARG A 77 -7.46 0.82 -3.68
C ARG A 77 -7.78 0.81 -2.20
N VAL A 78 -9.03 1.10 -1.86
CA VAL A 78 -9.51 1.06 -0.48
C VAL A 78 -9.96 -0.36 -0.12
N TYR A 79 -9.49 -0.83 1.03
CA TYR A 79 -9.92 -2.09 1.61
C TYR A 79 -10.51 -1.87 3.00
N THR A 80 -11.37 -2.81 3.41
CA THR A 80 -11.95 -2.79 4.75
C THR A 80 -10.94 -3.33 5.77
N ALA A 81 -11.08 -2.91 7.03
CA ALA A 81 -10.29 -3.50 8.12
C ALA A 81 -10.53 -5.01 8.26
N ALA A 82 -11.73 -5.51 7.93
CA ALA A 82 -12.01 -6.94 7.94
C ALA A 82 -11.21 -7.70 6.86
N ALA A 83 -11.07 -7.13 5.66
CA ALA A 83 -10.30 -7.73 4.58
C ALA A 83 -8.78 -7.68 4.86
N VAL A 84 -8.27 -6.56 5.39
CA VAL A 84 -6.85 -6.40 5.71
C VAL A 84 -6.46 -7.17 6.97
N GLY A 85 -7.35 -7.26 7.95
CA GLY A 85 -7.06 -7.85 9.26
C GLY A 85 -5.89 -7.16 9.99
N PRO A 86 -5.87 -5.81 10.08
CA PRO A 86 -4.73 -5.07 10.61
C PRO A 86 -4.42 -5.52 12.04
N LYS A 87 -3.13 -5.74 12.30
CA LYS A 87 -2.64 -6.21 13.59
C LYS A 87 -2.25 -5.04 14.48
N PHE A 88 -1.90 -5.38 15.73
CA PHE A 88 -1.37 -4.43 16.72
C PHE A 88 -2.38 -3.32 17.06
N ARG A 89 -1.87 -2.11 17.25
CA ARG A 89 -2.55 -0.94 17.84
C ARG A 89 -3.42 -0.17 16.86
N TYR A 90 -3.87 -0.79 15.77
CA TYR A 90 -4.78 -0.15 14.81
C TYR A 90 -6.04 0.41 15.50
N ASN A 91 -6.59 -0.34 16.44
CA ASN A 91 -7.77 0.04 17.23
C ASN A 91 -7.46 1.04 18.35
N ASP A 92 -6.19 1.32 18.66
CA ASP A 92 -5.81 2.29 19.70
C ASP A 92 -5.81 3.73 19.15
N ILE A 93 -5.92 3.88 17.82
CA ILE A 93 -5.89 5.16 17.13
C ILE A 93 -7.31 5.60 16.81
N THR A 94 -7.68 6.81 17.24
CA THR A 94 -8.85 7.52 16.71
C THR A 94 -8.50 8.06 15.33
N TRP A 95 -8.81 7.27 14.31
CA TRP A 95 -8.67 7.67 12.91
C TRP A 95 -9.67 8.77 12.56
N GLY A 96 -9.27 9.69 11.67
CA GLY A 96 -10.23 10.60 11.06
C GLY A 96 -11.31 9.85 10.27
N ASP A 97 -12.52 10.40 10.23
CA ASP A 97 -13.71 9.72 9.68
C ASP A 97 -13.56 9.33 8.19
N THR A 98 -12.70 10.03 7.46
CA THR A 98 -12.39 9.77 6.05
C THR A 98 -11.14 8.93 5.84
N ALA A 99 -10.40 8.57 6.89
CA ALA A 99 -9.23 7.71 6.75
C ALA A 99 -9.62 6.31 6.28
N ARG A 100 -8.86 5.77 5.34
CA ARG A 100 -9.05 4.44 4.75
C ARG A 100 -7.73 3.68 4.74
N LEU A 101 -7.83 2.35 4.81
CA LEU A 101 -6.72 1.46 4.46
C LEU A 101 -6.59 1.45 2.94
N ILE A 102 -5.44 1.88 2.45
CA ILE A 102 -5.13 1.98 1.03
C ILE A 102 -4.02 0.99 0.65
N TRP A 103 -4.15 0.37 -0.52
CA TRP A 103 -3.25 -0.67 -1.02
C TRP A 103 -3.01 -0.53 -2.53
N GLY A 104 -2.16 -1.41 -3.05
CA GLY A 104 -2.14 -1.76 -4.47
C GLY A 104 -3.42 -2.47 -4.94
N PRO A 105 -3.48 -2.92 -6.21
CA PRO A 105 -4.66 -3.54 -6.81
C PRO A 105 -5.05 -4.89 -6.20
N ASP A 106 -4.15 -5.57 -5.50
CA ASP A 106 -4.40 -6.87 -4.87
C ASP A 106 -3.77 -6.93 -3.47
N LEU A 107 -4.56 -7.31 -2.44
CA LEU A 107 -4.12 -7.38 -1.05
C LEU A 107 -3.02 -8.41 -0.80
N GLU A 108 -3.01 -9.50 -1.56
CA GLU A 108 -2.19 -10.68 -1.30
C GLU A 108 -0.94 -10.73 -2.19
N GLN A 109 -0.95 -10.01 -3.31
CA GLN A 109 0.16 -10.03 -4.28
C GLN A 109 0.95 -8.71 -4.32
N SER A 110 0.35 -7.57 -3.92
CA SER A 110 1.08 -6.30 -3.85
C SER A 110 1.96 -6.30 -2.60
N ASN A 111 3.28 -6.44 -2.74
CA ASN A 111 4.21 -6.48 -1.60
C ASN A 111 4.86 -5.12 -1.33
N THR A 112 5.25 -4.40 -2.38
CA THR A 112 5.83 -3.05 -2.24
C THR A 112 5.03 -2.08 -3.10
N VAL A 113 4.43 -1.09 -2.44
CA VAL A 113 3.60 -0.07 -3.06
C VAL A 113 4.11 1.30 -2.64
N LEU A 114 4.37 2.14 -3.63
CA LEU A 114 4.70 3.54 -3.46
C LEU A 114 3.40 4.32 -3.58
N CYS A 115 2.99 5.06 -2.56
CA CYS A 115 1.78 5.89 -2.60
C CYS A 115 2.16 7.37 -2.39
N ARG A 116 1.53 8.25 -3.15
CA ARG A 116 1.83 9.67 -3.18
C ARG A 116 0.57 10.51 -3.09
N PHE A 117 0.70 11.57 -2.30
CA PHE A 117 -0.26 12.65 -2.15
C PHE A 117 0.50 13.95 -1.86
N THR A 118 -0.01 15.08 -2.37
CA THR A 118 0.57 16.40 -2.11
C THR A 118 -0.38 17.18 -1.20
N VAL A 119 0.09 17.56 -0.02
CA VAL A 119 -0.66 18.45 0.89
C VAL A 119 -0.61 19.87 0.32
N GLY A 120 -1.78 20.48 0.15
CA GLY A 120 -1.96 21.87 -0.33
C GLY A 120 -1.89 22.91 0.78
#